data_AF-A0A7W3RQ21-F1
#
_entry.id   AF-A0A7W3RQ21-F1
#
_cell.length_a   1.000
_cell.length_b   1.000
_cell.length_c   1.000
_cell.angle_alpha   90.00
_cell.angle_beta   90.00
_cell.angle_gamma   90.00
#
_symmetry.space_group_name_H-M   'P 1'
#
loop_
_entity.id
_entity.type
_entity.pdbx_description
1 polymer ?
#
loop_
_entity_poly.entity_id
_entity_poly.type
_entity_poly.pdbx_seq_one_letter_code
_entity_poly.pdbx_strand_id
1 'polypeptide(L)' 'MSTTLEAASERSAAEVNEEIRALWRRSGGTLTTEQRKQYQRLVMEWAAAAPRPYRAV' A
#
# COMPACT_ATOMS: atom_id res chain seq x y z
N MET A 1 -21.99 -16.25 -3.67
CA MET A 1 -21.52 -14.92 -3.25
C MET A 1 -20.10 -14.77 -3.75
N SER A 2 -19.94 -14.24 -4.96
CA SER A 2 -18.67 -14.14 -5.67
C SER A 2 -18.42 -12.66 -5.95
N THR A 3 -17.85 -11.93 -5.00
CA THR A 3 -17.26 -10.63 -5.29
C THR A 3 -15.92 -10.89 -5.96
N THR A 4 -16.00 -11.38 -7.20
CA THR A 4 -14.92 -11.22 -8.17
C THR A 4 -14.83 -9.72 -8.37
N LEU A 5 -13.84 -9.11 -7.72
CA LEU A 5 -13.45 -7.73 -7.93
C LEU A 5 -13.24 -7.57 -9.43
N GLU A 6 -14.24 -6.99 -10.11
CA GLU A 6 -14.13 -6.56 -11.49
C GLU A 6 -12.86 -5.72 -11.62
N ALA A 7 -11.99 -6.18 -12.50
CA ALA A 7 -10.94 -5.42 -13.17
C ALA A 7 -10.53 -4.10 -12.49
N ALA A 8 -9.50 -4.19 -11.65
CA ALA A 8 -8.26 -3.45 -11.85
C ALA A 8 -8.40 -1.99 -12.33
N SER A 9 -9.22 -1.18 -11.64
CA SER A 9 -8.84 0.22 -11.49
C SER A 9 -7.57 0.20 -10.64
N GLU A 10 -6.50 0.79 -11.14
CA GLU A 10 -5.23 0.90 -10.44
C GLU A 10 -5.49 1.27 -8.96
N ARG A 11 -4.98 0.45 -8.02
CA ARG A 11 -5.27 0.64 -6.59
C ARG A 11 -4.90 2.05 -6.19
N SER A 12 -5.81 2.75 -5.53
CA SER A 12 -5.56 4.11 -5.10
C SER A 12 -4.48 4.15 -4.03
N ALA A 13 -3.78 5.28 -3.92
CA ALA A 13 -2.82 5.51 -2.85
C ALA A 13 -3.45 5.34 -1.45
N ALA A 14 -4.75 5.58 -1.30
CA ALA A 14 -5.46 5.38 -0.04
C ALA A 14 -5.53 3.89 0.33
N GLU A 15 -5.94 3.05 -0.61
CA GLU A 15 -6.05 1.59 -0.42
C GLU A 15 -4.68 0.97 -0.11
N VAL A 16 -3.64 1.34 -0.85
CA VAL A 16 -2.28 0.84 -0.61
C VAL A 16 -1.78 1.27 0.77
N ASN A 17 -2.10 2.50 1.21
CA ASN A 17 -1.77 2.96 2.56
C ASN A 17 -2.50 2.17 3.66
N GLU A 18 -3.76 1.76 3.43
CA GLU A 18 -4.49 0.93 4.38
C GLU A 18 -3.86 -0.45 4.53
N GLU A 19 -3.38 -1.05 3.44
CA GLU A 19 -2.65 -2.31 3.49
C GLU A 19 -1.32 -2.18 4.24
N ILE A 20 -0.58 -1.09 4.00
CA ILE A 20 0.63 -0.78 4.77
C ILE A 20 0.29 -0.73 6.27
N ARG A 21 -0.75 0.03 6.67
CA ARG A 21 -1.17 0.11 8.08
C ARG A 21 -1.61 -1.24 8.63
N ALA A 22 -2.33 -2.04 7.86
CA ALA A 22 -2.75 -3.37 8.26
C ALA A 22 -1.55 -4.31 8.48
N LEU A 23 -0.52 -4.22 7.64
CA LEU A 23 0.73 -4.94 7.81
C LEU A 23 1.40 -4.55 9.15
N TRP A 24 1.49 -3.25 9.46
CA TRP A 24 2.03 -2.78 10.74
C TRP A 24 1.25 -3.30 11.94
N ARG A 25 -0.09 -3.26 11.89
CA ARG A 25 -0.95 -3.79 12.97
C ARG A 25 -0.75 -5.29 13.20
N ARG A 26 -0.71 -6.08 12.12
CA ARG A 26 -0.49 -7.54 12.21
C ARG A 26 0.90 -7.90 12.72
N SER A 27 1.89 -7.05 12.45
CA SER A 27 3.29 -7.32 12.81
C SER A 27 3.65 -6.83 14.21
N GLY A 28 2.69 -6.30 14.98
CA GLY A 28 2.93 -5.83 16.35
C GLY A 28 3.99 -4.71 16.44
N GLY A 29 4.14 -3.90 15.38
CA GLY A 29 5.12 -2.82 15.33
C GLY A 29 6.51 -3.21 14.81
N THR A 30 6.80 -4.49 14.53
CA THR A 30 8.09 -4.91 13.97
C THR A 30 7.92 -5.81 12.76
N LEU A 31 8.46 -5.42 11.61
CA LEU A 31 8.38 -6.22 10.38
C LEU A 31 9.51 -7.26 10.33
N THR A 32 9.14 -8.51 10.10
CA THR A 32 10.09 -9.57 9.69
C THR A 32 10.70 -9.27 8.32
N THR A 33 11.76 -10.00 7.95
CA THR A 33 12.42 -9.85 6.64
C THR A 33 11.45 -10.01 5.47
N GLU A 34 10.51 -10.95 5.54
CA GLU A 34 9.53 -11.17 4.48
C GLU A 34 8.48 -10.06 4.44
N GLN A 35 7.96 -9.64 5.60
CA GLN A 35 7.05 -8.51 5.69
C GLN A 35 7.70 -7.20 5.23
N ARG A 36 9.02 -7.05 5.41
CA ARG A 36 9.76 -5.90 4.88
C ARG A 36 9.76 -5.86 3.36
N LYS A 37 9.90 -7.00 2.69
CA LYS A 37 9.79 -7.07 1.22
C LYS A 37 8.36 -6.74 0.76
N GLN A 38 7.35 -7.18 1.51
CA GLN A 38 5.96 -6.81 1.24
C GLN A 38 5.73 -5.30 1.42
N TYR A 39 6.22 -4.74 2.53
CA TYR A 39 6.16 -3.30 2.80
C TYR A 39 6.82 -2.50 1.68
N GLN A 40 8.02 -2.91 1.23
CA GLN A 40 8.72 -2.22 0.15
C GLN A 40 7.92 -2.22 -1.17
N ARG A 41 7.28 -3.34 -1.53
CA ARG A 41 6.40 -3.40 -2.70
C ARG A 41 5.21 -2.45 -2.55
N LEU A 42 4.55 -2.46 -1.39
CA LEU A 42 3.43 -1.56 -1.11
C LEU A 42 3.86 -0.08 -1.15
N VAL A 43 5.04 0.26 -0.64
CA VAL A 43 5.53 1.65 -0.68
C VAL A 43 5.81 2.11 -2.12
N MET A 44 6.38 1.25 -2.97
CA MET A 44 6.59 1.59 -4.38
C MET A 44 5.27 1.80 -5.11
N GLU A 45 4.29 0.94 -4.85
CA GLU A 45 2.96 1.05 -5.45
C GLU A 45 2.22 2.29 -4.95
N TRP A 46 2.31 2.58 -3.65
CA TRP A 46 1.80 3.81 -3.08
C TRP A 46 2.42 5.04 -3.75
N ALA A 47 3.75 5.04 -3.96
CA ALA A 47 4.43 6.15 -4.62
C ALA A 47 4.01 6.33 -6.08
N ALA A 48 3.65 5.24 -6.78
CA ALA A 48 3.13 5.31 -8.14
C ALA A 48 1.71 5.89 -8.19
N ALA A 49 0.87 5.57 -7.19
CA ALA A 49 -0.51 6.05 -7.10
C ALA A 49 -0.65 7.40 -6.38
N ALA A 50 0.35 7.82 -5.60
CA ALA A 50 0.29 9.03 -4.80
C ALA A 50 0.42 10.27 -5.69
N PRO A 51 -0.40 11.31 -5.46
CA PRO A 51 -0.23 12.58 -6.13
C PRO A 51 1.16 13.13 -5.84
N ARG A 52 1.83 13.64 -6.88
CA ARG A 52 3.15 14.26 -6.73
C ARG A 52 3.05 15.38 -5.68
N PRO A 53 4.00 15.46 -4.73
CA PRO A 53 3.98 16.54 -3.75
C PRO A 53 4.02 17.87 -4.50
N TYR A 54 3.07 18.76 -4.18
CA TYR A 54 3.08 20.12 -4.69
C TYR A 54 4.39 20.79 -4.25
N ARG A 55 5.26 21.09 -5.22
CA ARG A 55 6.48 21.85 -4.96
C ARG A 55 6.05 23.30 -4.74
N ALA A 56 5.96 23.71 -3.47
CA ALA A 56 5.84 25.12 -3.15
C ALA A 56 7.10 25.84 -3.67
N VAL A 57 6.89 26.81 -4.56
CA VAL A 57 7.89 27.74 -5.08
C VAL A 57 7.95 28.99 -4.23
#